data_AF-A0A256ZFZ4-F1
#
_entry.id   AF-A0A256ZFZ4-F1
#
_cell.length_a   1.000
_cell.length_b   1.000
_cell.length_c   1.000
_cell.angle_alpha   90.00
_cell.angle_beta   90.00
_cell.angle_gamma   90.00
#
_symmetry.space_group_name_H-M   'P 1'
#
loop_
_entity.id
_entity.type
_entity.pdbx_description
1 polymer ?
#
loop_
_entity_poly.entity_id
_entity_poly.type
_entity_poly.pdbx_seq_one_letter_code
_entity_poly.pdbx_strand_id
1 'polypeptide(L)'
;MVLNLPRLTYEAGRDLEDFLAGLRELLEIAVRASAQRRSILNERGRRRLMPGIMADVNGDSYIRMAHSAYPISFVGLPEACLVLSGQLPQDGQEGLRTALKVLDALRSGLEAYWSRADIRCPLSASAGSGVAERMAILDVEKYGWSKVRVLGPRDRPSYTAGRLAPLDGSLEPGEIMELEALLQERTPGGHVL
;
A
#
# COMPACT_ATOMS: atom_id res chain seq x y z
N MET A 1 -1.55 4.41 -6.67
CA MET A 1 -1.58 5.39 -5.55
C MET A 1 -1.03 4.67 -4.33
N VAL A 2 -0.39 5.39 -3.41
CA VAL A 2 0.34 4.74 -2.31
C VAL A 2 -0.14 5.32 -0.97
N LEU A 3 -0.50 4.43 -0.05
CA LEU A 3 -0.91 4.75 1.31
C LEU A 3 0.32 4.80 2.23
N ASN A 4 0.35 5.77 3.14
CA ASN A 4 1.38 5.91 4.15
C ASN A 4 0.87 5.33 5.48
N LEU A 5 1.15 4.05 5.75
CA LEU A 5 0.66 3.39 6.95
C LEU A 5 1.25 4.01 8.23
N PRO A 6 2.57 4.30 8.32
CA PRO A 6 3.14 4.92 9.52
C PRO A 6 2.48 6.25 9.88
N ARG A 7 2.20 7.12 8.90
CA ARG A 7 1.50 8.39 9.15
C ARG A 7 0.17 8.18 9.88
N LEU A 8 -0.61 7.21 9.42
CA LEU A 8 -1.91 6.93 10.00
C LEU A 8 -1.80 6.50 11.47
N THR A 9 -0.72 5.79 11.85
CA THR A 9 -0.49 5.43 13.26
C THR A 9 -0.27 6.66 14.15
N TYR A 10 0.39 7.71 13.63
CA TYR A 10 0.62 8.95 14.38
C TYR A 10 -0.65 9.80 14.51
N GLU A 11 -1.53 9.72 13.51
CA GLU A 11 -2.82 10.41 13.47
C GLU A 11 -3.86 9.72 14.36
N ALA A 12 -3.84 8.38 14.42
CA ALA A 12 -4.73 7.55 15.23
C ALA A 12 -4.29 7.38 16.70
N GLY A 13 -3.40 8.22 17.23
CA GLY A 13 -2.97 8.14 18.63
C GLY A 13 -2.23 6.85 19.01
N ARG A 14 -1.80 6.03 18.03
CA ARG A 14 -1.19 4.69 18.19
C ARG A 14 -2.13 3.60 18.70
N ASP A 15 -3.45 3.83 18.63
CA ASP A 15 -4.44 2.79 18.91
C ASP A 15 -4.77 1.99 17.63
N LEU A 16 -4.92 0.67 17.77
CA LEU A 16 -5.17 -0.21 16.63
C LEU A 16 -6.59 -0.05 16.09
N GLU A 17 -7.59 0.16 16.94
CA GLU A 17 -8.98 0.29 16.50
C GLU A 17 -9.18 1.62 15.76
N ASP A 18 -8.63 2.71 16.31
CA ASP A 18 -8.63 4.03 15.67
C ASP A 18 -7.85 4.00 14.35
N PHE A 19 -6.70 3.30 14.31
CA PHE A 19 -5.94 3.10 13.08
C PHE A 19 -6.77 2.38 12.02
N LEU A 20 -7.42 1.27 12.38
CA LEU A 20 -8.26 0.52 11.45
C LEU A 20 -9.49 1.30 10.99
N ALA A 21 -10.02 2.20 11.83
CA ALA A 21 -11.09 3.12 11.44
C ALA A 21 -10.61 4.15 10.41
N GLY A 22 -9.51 4.86 10.69
CA GLY A 22 -8.93 5.81 9.75
C GLY A 22 -8.45 5.16 8.46
N LEU A 23 -8.06 3.88 8.50
CA LEU A 23 -7.68 3.11 7.32
C LEU A 23 -8.87 2.94 6.37
N ARG A 24 -10.08 2.69 6.89
CA ARG A 24 -11.30 2.58 6.06
C ARG A 24 -11.63 3.90 5.35
N GLU A 25 -11.49 5.01 6.05
CA GLU A 25 -11.69 6.36 5.49
C GLU A 25 -10.66 6.66 4.39
N LEU A 26 -9.39 6.34 4.66
CA LEU A 26 -8.32 6.53 3.69
C LEU A 26 -8.51 5.67 2.44
N LEU A 27 -9.00 4.43 2.60
CA LEU A 27 -9.34 3.54 1.49
C LEU A 27 -10.50 4.09 0.65
N GLU A 28 -11.50 4.72 1.27
CA GLU A 28 -12.59 5.36 0.53
C GLU A 28 -12.06 6.48 -0.37
N ILE A 29 -11.26 7.38 0.20
CA ILE A 29 -10.65 8.50 -0.54
C ILE A 29 -9.80 7.95 -1.68
N ALA A 30 -9.04 6.91 -1.39
CA ALA A 30 -8.21 6.23 -2.35
C ALA A 30 -9.02 5.66 -3.53
N VAL A 31 -10.06 4.88 -3.26
CA VAL A 31 -10.92 4.30 -4.31
C VAL A 31 -11.58 5.41 -5.15
N ARG A 32 -12.07 6.48 -4.51
CA ARG A 32 -12.65 7.64 -5.20
C ARG A 32 -11.64 8.32 -6.13
N ALA A 33 -10.40 8.53 -5.68
CA ALA A 33 -9.34 9.08 -6.51
C ALA A 33 -9.00 8.18 -7.71
N SER A 34 -8.98 6.86 -7.52
CA SER A 34 -8.81 5.88 -8.60
C SER A 34 -9.97 5.92 -9.61
N ALA A 35 -11.22 6.04 -9.13
CA ALA A 35 -12.39 6.19 -9.99
C ALA A 35 -12.37 7.48 -10.81
N GLN A 36 -11.94 8.60 -10.22
CA GLN A 36 -11.74 9.85 -10.93
C GLN A 36 -10.65 9.72 -12.00
N ARG A 37 -9.52 9.09 -11.66
CA ARG A 37 -8.44 8.82 -12.63
C ARG A 37 -8.93 7.98 -13.80
N ARG A 38 -9.73 6.93 -13.54
CA ARG A 38 -10.37 6.11 -14.59
C ARG A 38 -11.25 6.96 -15.50
N SER A 39 -12.10 7.82 -14.93
CA SER A 39 -12.96 8.72 -15.71
C SER A 39 -12.17 9.64 -16.64
N ILE A 40 -11.09 10.24 -16.13
CA ILE A 40 -10.20 11.11 -16.92
C ILE A 40 -9.53 10.33 -18.06
N LEU A 41 -9.04 9.11 -17.81
CA LEU A 41 -8.42 8.26 -18.83
C LEU A 41 -9.43 7.85 -19.90
N ASN A 42 -10.65 7.48 -19.51
CA ASN A 42 -11.74 7.17 -20.45
C ASN A 42 -12.06 8.38 -21.35
N GLU A 43 -12.17 9.58 -20.79
CA GLU A 43 -12.46 10.79 -21.55
C GLU A 43 -11.34 11.15 -22.53
N ARG A 44 -10.08 11.10 -22.07
CA ARG A 44 -8.91 11.27 -22.95
C ARG A 44 -8.92 10.25 -24.08
N GLY A 45 -9.40 9.05 -23.78
CA GLY A 45 -9.48 8.00 -24.77
C GLY A 45 -10.53 8.19 -25.84
N ARG A 46 -11.74 8.60 -25.44
CA ARG A 46 -12.79 9.00 -26.38
C ARG A 46 -12.33 10.13 -27.31
N ARG A 47 -11.51 11.04 -26.79
CA ARG A 47 -10.90 12.14 -27.55
C ARG A 47 -9.66 11.75 -28.36
N ARG A 48 -9.27 10.48 -28.37
CA ARG A 48 -8.08 9.95 -29.08
C ARG A 48 -6.76 10.67 -28.71
N LEU A 49 -6.65 11.12 -27.46
CA LEU A 49 -5.46 11.83 -26.96
C LEU A 49 -4.33 10.88 -26.52
N MET A 50 -4.54 9.56 -26.65
CA MET A 50 -3.58 8.52 -26.24
C MET A 50 -3.40 7.47 -27.36
N PRO A 51 -3.02 7.88 -28.58
CA PRO A 51 -3.07 7.02 -29.77
C PRO A 51 -2.22 5.75 -29.65
N GLY A 52 -1.10 5.79 -28.92
CA GLY A 52 -0.21 4.63 -28.77
C GLY A 52 -0.79 3.46 -27.96
N ILE A 53 -1.73 3.73 -27.03
CA ILE A 53 -2.38 2.68 -26.22
C ILE A 53 -3.83 2.43 -26.62
N MET A 54 -4.38 3.28 -27.51
CA MET A 54 -5.77 3.22 -27.97
C MET A 54 -5.88 2.93 -29.46
N ALA A 55 -4.83 2.34 -30.03
CA ALA A 55 -4.89 1.79 -31.37
C ALA A 55 -5.92 0.65 -31.40
N ASP A 56 -6.69 0.61 -32.48
CA ASP A 56 -7.50 -0.55 -32.80
C ASP A 56 -6.60 -1.57 -33.50
N VAL A 57 -6.58 -2.78 -32.97
CA VAL A 57 -5.83 -3.92 -33.51
C VAL A 57 -6.85 -4.98 -33.91
N ASN A 58 -6.96 -5.26 -35.21
CA ASN A 58 -7.91 -6.23 -35.76
C ASN A 58 -9.38 -5.98 -35.38
N GLY A 59 -9.79 -4.71 -35.23
CA GLY A 59 -11.16 -4.33 -34.89
C GLY A 59 -11.46 -4.25 -33.38
N ASP A 60 -10.50 -4.60 -32.53
CA ASP A 60 -10.59 -4.46 -31.08
C ASP A 60 -9.69 -3.34 -30.57
N SER A 61 -10.16 -2.57 -29.58
CA SER A 61 -9.30 -1.60 -28.90
C SER A 61 -8.22 -2.33 -28.10
N TYR A 62 -6.95 -1.97 -28.33
CA TYR A 62 -5.80 -2.57 -27.65
C TYR A 62 -5.94 -2.51 -26.12
N ILE A 63 -6.31 -1.34 -25.58
CA ILE A 63 -6.56 -1.19 -24.14
C ILE A 63 -8.05 -1.28 -23.82
N ARG A 64 -8.41 -2.32 -23.06
CA ARG A 64 -9.77 -2.48 -22.54
C ARG A 64 -9.88 -1.80 -21.17
N MET A 65 -10.23 -0.50 -21.18
CA MET A 65 -10.36 0.31 -19.97
C MET A 65 -11.31 -0.30 -18.92
N ALA A 66 -12.38 -0.97 -19.37
CA ALA A 66 -13.34 -1.67 -18.50
C ALA A 66 -12.72 -2.83 -17.69
N HIS A 67 -11.64 -3.45 -18.20
CA HIS A 67 -10.95 -4.55 -17.54
C HIS A 67 -9.63 -4.13 -16.86
N SER A 68 -9.34 -2.83 -16.87
CA SER A 68 -8.11 -2.30 -16.27
C SER A 68 -8.22 -2.29 -14.73
N ALA A 69 -7.15 -2.74 -14.07
CA ALA A 69 -7.01 -2.62 -12.63
C ALA A 69 -6.31 -1.31 -12.24
N TYR A 70 -6.64 -0.80 -11.05
CA TYR A 70 -6.09 0.41 -10.47
C TYR A 70 -5.51 0.10 -9.09
N PRO A 71 -4.31 -0.54 -9.02
CA PRO A 71 -3.75 -0.99 -7.77
C PRO A 71 -3.60 0.14 -6.74
N ILE A 72 -3.96 -0.18 -5.50
CA ILE A 72 -3.71 0.67 -4.34
C ILE A 72 -2.57 0.02 -3.58
N SER A 73 -1.47 0.74 -3.49
CA SER A 73 -0.26 0.27 -2.82
C SER A 73 -0.11 0.92 -1.45
N PHE A 74 0.84 0.45 -0.67
CA PHE A 74 1.18 1.04 0.63
C PHE A 74 2.69 0.99 0.87
N VAL A 75 3.14 1.73 1.89
CA VAL A 75 4.49 1.64 2.44
C VAL A 75 4.43 1.63 3.97
N GLY A 76 5.50 1.13 4.57
CA GLY A 76 5.77 1.22 5.99
C GLY A 76 4.94 0.27 6.86
N LEU A 77 4.61 -0.91 6.36
CA LEU A 77 3.90 -1.92 7.15
C LEU A 77 4.69 -2.31 8.41
N PRO A 78 6.00 -2.64 8.34
CA PRO A 78 6.79 -2.93 9.54
C PRO A 78 6.84 -1.79 10.55
N GLU A 79 7.03 -0.55 10.08
CA GLU A 79 7.05 0.63 10.94
C GLU A 79 5.69 0.88 11.61
N ALA A 80 4.59 0.64 10.90
CA ALA A 80 3.25 0.72 11.46
C ALA A 80 3.04 -0.35 12.54
N CYS A 81 3.46 -1.60 12.28
CA CYS A 81 3.43 -2.67 13.29
C CYS A 81 4.24 -2.29 14.53
N LEU A 82 5.46 -1.78 14.35
CA LEU A 82 6.31 -1.36 15.46
C LEU A 82 5.65 -0.27 16.32
N VAL A 83 4.92 0.66 15.71
CA VAL A 83 4.21 1.72 16.44
C VAL A 83 2.96 1.19 17.17
N LEU A 84 2.23 0.26 16.56
CA LEU A 84 0.95 -0.24 17.05
C LEU A 84 1.09 -1.37 18.09
N SER A 85 2.05 -2.28 17.90
CA SER A 85 2.24 -3.46 18.76
C SER A 85 3.59 -3.49 19.48
N GLY A 86 4.53 -2.62 19.12
CA GLY A 86 5.88 -2.63 19.67
C GLY A 86 6.78 -3.72 19.06
N GLN A 87 6.32 -4.47 18.06
CA GLN A 87 7.07 -5.56 17.43
C GLN A 87 7.04 -5.45 15.90
N LEU A 88 8.16 -5.79 15.25
CA LEU A 88 8.17 -5.98 13.80
C LEU A 88 7.46 -7.29 13.42
N PRO A 89 7.03 -7.45 12.16
CA PRO A 89 6.38 -8.68 11.70
C PRO A 89 7.18 -9.96 11.97
N GLN A 90 8.51 -9.89 11.92
CA GLN A 90 9.43 -11.00 12.16
C GLN A 90 9.77 -11.26 13.64
N ASP A 91 9.63 -10.27 14.51
CA ASP A 91 10.16 -10.33 15.88
C ASP A 91 9.29 -11.17 16.82
N GLY A 92 8.01 -11.35 16.50
CA GLY A 92 7.08 -12.01 17.39
C GLY A 92 5.66 -12.15 16.88
N GLN A 93 4.87 -12.96 17.59
CA GLN A 93 3.51 -13.32 17.21
C GLN A 93 2.57 -12.10 17.14
N GLU A 94 2.76 -11.10 18.00
CA GLU A 94 1.92 -9.89 18.00
C GLU A 94 2.26 -8.94 16.85
N GLY A 95 3.54 -8.84 16.46
CA GLY A 95 3.97 -8.15 15.25
C GLY A 95 3.35 -8.75 13.98
N LEU A 96 3.46 -10.07 13.82
CA LEU A 96 2.86 -10.81 12.70
C LEU A 96 1.32 -10.67 12.69
N ARG A 97 0.68 -10.86 13.84
CA ARG A 97 -0.77 -10.72 13.97
C ARG A 97 -1.24 -9.32 13.59
N THR A 98 -0.50 -8.28 13.97
CA THR A 98 -0.81 -6.90 13.61
C THR A 98 -0.66 -6.69 12.10
N ALA A 99 0.43 -7.18 11.50
CA ALA A 99 0.64 -7.11 10.06
C ALA A 99 -0.50 -7.76 9.27
N LEU A 100 -0.90 -8.97 9.67
CA LEU A 100 -2.02 -9.69 9.06
C LEU A 100 -3.33 -8.94 9.21
N LYS A 101 -3.66 -8.43 10.41
CA LYS A 101 -4.87 -7.62 10.62
C LYS A 101 -4.92 -6.39 9.71
N VAL A 102 -3.80 -5.68 9.57
CA VAL A 102 -3.71 -4.49 8.71
C VAL A 102 -3.90 -4.87 7.23
N LEU A 103 -3.22 -5.93 6.77
CA LEU A 103 -3.35 -6.42 5.39
C LEU A 103 -4.75 -6.94 5.07
N ASP A 104 -5.38 -7.68 5.99
CA ASP A 104 -6.74 -8.18 5.84
C ASP A 104 -7.75 -7.03 5.83
N ALA A 105 -7.56 -5.99 6.65
CA ALA A 105 -8.40 -4.79 6.64
C ALA A 105 -8.26 -4.01 5.32
N LEU A 106 -7.02 -3.85 4.81
CA LEU A 106 -6.75 -3.26 3.50
C LEU A 106 -7.45 -4.03 2.38
N ARG A 107 -7.24 -5.35 2.33
CA ARG A 107 -7.79 -6.22 1.31
C ARG A 107 -9.32 -6.24 1.34
N SER A 108 -9.91 -6.52 2.49
CA SER A 108 -11.36 -6.60 2.65
C SER A 108 -12.03 -5.26 2.37
N GLY A 109 -11.41 -4.15 2.79
CA GLY A 109 -11.88 -2.80 2.48
C GLY A 109 -11.94 -2.55 0.98
N LEU A 110 -10.87 -2.89 0.24
CA LEU A 110 -10.81 -2.73 -1.21
C LEU A 110 -11.79 -3.66 -1.95
N GLU A 111 -11.91 -4.92 -1.54
CA GLU A 111 -12.86 -5.88 -2.11
C GLU A 111 -14.32 -5.42 -1.93
N ALA A 112 -14.66 -4.84 -0.78
CA ALA A 112 -15.98 -4.27 -0.54
C ALA A 112 -16.31 -3.15 -1.54
N TYR A 113 -15.33 -2.33 -1.93
CA TYR A 113 -15.53 -1.27 -2.93
C TYR A 113 -15.66 -1.79 -4.36
N TRP A 114 -15.03 -2.92 -4.71
CA TRP A 114 -15.17 -3.51 -6.04
C TRP A 114 -16.62 -3.84 -6.36
N SER A 115 -17.34 -4.38 -5.37
CA SER A 115 -18.76 -4.72 -5.53
C SER A 115 -19.67 -3.50 -5.76
N ARG A 116 -19.25 -2.32 -5.31
CA ARG A 116 -20.09 -1.10 -5.29
C ARG A 116 -19.79 -0.11 -6.41
N ALA A 117 -18.51 0.08 -6.72
CA ALA A 117 -18.03 1.16 -7.60
C ALA A 117 -17.64 0.68 -9.01
N ASP A 118 -17.85 -0.62 -9.31
CA ASP A 118 -17.48 -1.27 -10.57
C ASP A 118 -16.03 -0.96 -10.97
N ILE A 119 -15.13 -0.81 -9.99
CA ILE A 119 -13.71 -0.52 -10.21
C ILE A 119 -12.87 -1.53 -9.46
N ARG A 120 -11.90 -2.11 -10.17
CA ARG A 120 -10.95 -3.07 -9.60
C ARG A 120 -9.71 -2.35 -9.08
N CYS A 121 -9.62 -2.20 -7.77
CA CYS A 121 -8.48 -1.66 -7.04
C CYS A 121 -7.79 -2.72 -6.15
N PRO A 122 -6.90 -3.57 -6.68
CA PRO A 122 -6.26 -4.62 -5.88
C PRO A 122 -5.16 -4.06 -4.99
N LEU A 123 -5.00 -4.68 -3.82
CA LEU A 123 -3.94 -4.32 -2.89
C LEU A 123 -2.58 -4.76 -3.44
N SER A 124 -1.61 -3.85 -3.48
CA SER A 124 -0.25 -4.13 -3.95
C SER A 124 0.80 -3.73 -2.91
N ALA A 125 1.83 -4.56 -2.75
CA ALA A 125 3.03 -4.21 -1.97
C ALA A 125 4.04 -3.38 -2.79
N SER A 126 3.82 -3.22 -4.09
CA SER A 126 4.71 -2.48 -4.97
C SER A 126 4.53 -0.97 -4.83
N ALA A 127 5.59 -0.26 -4.45
CA ALA A 127 5.64 1.19 -4.45
C ALA A 127 6.70 1.70 -5.44
N GLY A 128 6.48 2.88 -6.01
CA GLY A 128 7.44 3.51 -6.90
C GLY A 128 8.72 3.92 -6.15
N SER A 129 9.85 3.98 -6.88
CA SER A 129 11.11 4.45 -6.33
C SER A 129 10.97 5.85 -5.72
N GLY A 130 11.59 6.07 -4.56
CA GLY A 130 11.58 7.35 -3.84
C GLY A 130 10.28 7.70 -3.12
N VAL A 131 9.19 6.93 -3.27
CA VAL A 131 7.92 7.21 -2.57
C VAL A 131 8.07 7.06 -1.06
N ALA A 132 8.71 5.98 -0.62
CA ALA A 132 8.90 5.69 0.80
C ALA A 132 9.82 6.71 1.49
N GLU A 133 10.91 7.09 0.83
CA GLU A 133 11.82 8.16 1.27
C GLU A 133 11.07 9.50 1.39
N ARG A 134 10.35 9.91 0.33
CA ARG A 134 9.56 11.14 0.35
C ARG A 134 8.53 11.18 1.47
N MET A 135 7.82 10.07 1.69
CA MET A 135 6.80 9.98 2.74
C MET A 135 7.42 10.12 4.13
N ALA A 136 8.55 9.44 4.38
CA ALA A 136 9.25 9.52 5.64
C ALA A 136 9.80 10.94 5.91
N ILE A 137 10.39 11.60 4.92
CA ILE A 137 10.87 12.99 5.04
C ILE A 137 9.72 13.92 5.44
N LEU A 138 8.59 13.86 4.72
CA LEU A 138 7.42 14.71 5.01
C LEU A 138 6.83 14.44 6.40
N ASP A 139 6.90 13.20 6.90
CA ASP A 139 6.48 12.86 8.25
C ASP A 139 7.44 13.39 9.30
N VAL A 140 8.75 13.32 9.06
CA VAL A 140 9.76 13.90 9.95
C VAL A 140 9.58 15.41 10.04
N GLU A 141 9.36 16.09 8.90
CA GLU A 141 9.09 17.53 8.86
C GLU A 141 7.83 17.91 9.64
N LYS A 142 6.74 17.13 9.50
CA LYS A 142 5.44 17.43 10.12
C LYS A 142 5.37 17.05 11.61
N TYR A 143 5.87 15.89 11.98
CA TYR A 143 5.68 15.27 13.30
C TYR A 143 6.95 15.23 14.16
N GLY A 144 8.11 15.42 13.56
CA GLY A 144 9.41 15.36 14.22
C GLY A 144 9.86 13.94 14.58
N TRP A 145 11.15 13.83 14.90
CA TRP A 145 11.81 12.58 15.28
C TRP A 145 11.30 11.95 16.58
N SER A 146 10.59 12.71 17.42
CA SER A 146 9.99 12.19 18.64
C SER A 146 8.87 11.18 18.34
N LYS A 147 8.10 11.43 17.27
CA LYS A 147 6.97 10.60 16.85
C LYS A 147 7.34 9.62 15.74
N VAL A 148 8.08 10.07 14.73
CA VAL A 148 8.36 9.24 13.54
C VAL A 148 9.24 8.06 13.87
N ARG A 149 8.90 6.90 13.32
CA ARG A 149 9.66 5.65 13.36
C ARG A 149 9.99 5.21 11.94
N VAL A 150 11.27 5.02 11.67
CA VAL A 150 11.83 4.46 10.43
C VAL A 150 12.81 3.36 10.84
N LEU A 151 12.95 2.33 10.02
CA LEU A 151 13.94 1.27 10.26
C LEU A 151 15.30 1.56 9.60
N GLY A 152 15.31 2.47 8.61
CA GLY A 152 16.51 2.98 7.97
C GLY A 152 17.23 4.07 8.80
N PRO A 153 18.38 4.55 8.30
CA PRO A 153 19.16 5.56 9.00
C PRO A 153 18.48 6.94 8.97
N ARG A 154 18.78 7.79 9.96
CA ARG A 154 18.10 9.09 10.14
C ARG A 154 18.56 10.19 9.18
N ASP A 155 19.77 10.08 8.64
CA ASP A 155 20.31 10.99 7.63
C ASP A 155 19.58 10.85 6.29
N ARG A 156 19.06 9.65 6.02
CA ARG A 156 18.25 9.34 4.83
C ARG A 156 17.01 8.50 5.20
N PRO A 157 15.99 9.12 5.84
CA PRO A 157 14.82 8.39 6.29
C PRO A 157 14.05 7.81 5.12
N SER A 158 13.71 6.52 5.23
CA SER A 158 12.78 5.84 4.33
C SER A 158 11.95 4.85 5.10
N TYR A 159 10.68 4.72 4.71
CA TYR A 159 9.86 3.60 5.13
C TYR A 159 10.20 2.33 4.35
N THR A 160 9.85 1.19 4.91
CA THR A 160 9.94 -0.10 4.24
C THR A 160 8.91 -0.18 3.10
N ALA A 161 9.32 -0.65 1.92
CA ALA A 161 8.46 -0.74 0.74
C ALA A 161 8.86 -1.91 -0.15
N GLY A 162 7.92 -2.45 -0.92
CA GLY A 162 8.14 -3.63 -1.76
C GLY A 162 8.07 -4.93 -0.95
N ARG A 163 9.02 -5.08 -0.01
CA ARG A 163 9.02 -6.15 0.99
C ARG A 163 8.10 -5.82 2.16
N LEU A 164 7.52 -6.86 2.75
CA LEU A 164 6.57 -6.77 3.85
C LEU A 164 7.22 -7.08 5.21
N ALA A 165 8.39 -7.72 5.19
CA ALA A 165 9.30 -7.87 6.32
C ALA A 165 10.66 -7.19 6.02
N PRO A 166 11.25 -6.45 6.97
CA PRO A 166 12.61 -5.92 6.87
C PRO A 166 13.67 -7.03 6.81
N LEU A 167 14.77 -6.77 6.11
CA LEU A 167 15.99 -7.56 6.22
C LEU A 167 16.93 -6.92 7.23
N ASP A 168 16.80 -7.31 8.49
CA ASP A 168 17.67 -6.86 9.59
C ASP A 168 18.65 -7.96 10.05
N GLY A 169 18.60 -9.15 9.43
CA GLY A 169 19.44 -10.30 9.77
C GLY A 169 18.94 -11.10 10.99
N SER A 170 17.71 -10.83 11.47
CA SER A 170 17.10 -11.57 12.58
C SER A 170 16.62 -12.98 12.22
N LEU A 171 16.39 -13.25 10.93
CA LEU A 171 15.84 -14.50 10.41
C LEU A 171 16.74 -15.15 9.38
N GLU A 172 16.71 -16.47 9.31
CA GLU A 172 17.34 -17.23 8.24
C GLU A 172 16.58 -17.05 6.91
N PRO A 173 17.22 -17.25 5.74
CA PRO A 173 16.59 -17.03 4.44
C PRO A 173 15.28 -17.80 4.24
N GLY A 174 15.17 -19.01 4.76
CA GLY A 174 13.95 -19.83 4.67
C GLY A 174 12.78 -19.23 5.45
N GLU A 175 13.04 -18.73 6.66
CA GLU A 175 12.03 -18.11 7.52
C GLU A 175 11.52 -16.80 6.92
N ILE A 176 12.41 -16.02 6.30
CA ILE A 176 12.05 -14.81 5.55
C ILE A 176 11.10 -15.15 4.40
N MET A 177 11.39 -16.23 3.65
CA MET A 177 10.54 -16.66 2.53
C MET A 177 9.15 -17.10 3.01
N GLU A 178 9.06 -17.84 4.11
CA GLU A 178 7.78 -18.27 4.68
C GLU A 178 6.96 -17.07 5.16
N LEU A 179 7.60 -16.12 5.86
CA LEU A 179 6.96 -14.90 6.33
C LEU A 179 6.48 -14.03 5.17
N GLU A 180 7.33 -13.77 4.18
CA GLU A 180 6.95 -13.00 3.00
C GLU A 180 5.83 -13.69 2.23
N ALA A 181 5.87 -15.02 2.03
CA ALA A 181 4.81 -15.74 1.35
C ALA A 181 3.45 -15.56 2.05
N LEU A 182 3.43 -15.66 3.38
CA LEU A 182 2.24 -15.47 4.19
C LEU A 182 1.67 -14.05 4.05
N LEU A 183 2.52 -13.03 4.11
CA LEU A 183 2.09 -11.63 3.99
C LEU A 183 1.66 -11.29 2.55
N GLN A 184 2.40 -11.78 1.54
CA GLN A 184 2.17 -11.49 0.13
C GLN A 184 0.87 -12.09 -0.41
N GLU A 185 0.37 -13.18 0.18
CA GLU A 185 -0.95 -13.76 -0.13
C GLU A 185 -2.09 -12.72 -0.01
N ARG A 186 -1.92 -11.70 0.85
CA ARG A 186 -2.91 -10.61 1.02
C ARG A 186 -2.76 -9.48 -0.01
N THR A 187 -1.76 -9.53 -0.89
CA THR A 187 -1.42 -8.45 -1.85
C THR A 187 -1.53 -8.90 -3.32
N PRO A 188 -2.72 -9.30 -3.80
CA PRO A 188 -2.90 -9.86 -5.14
C PRO A 188 -2.71 -8.86 -6.30
N GLY A 189 -2.56 -7.57 -6.00
CA GLY A 189 -2.31 -6.50 -6.96
C GLY A 189 -0.85 -6.33 -7.36
N GLY A 190 0.07 -7.07 -6.74
CA GLY A 190 1.49 -7.13 -7.09
C GLY A 190 2.38 -7.03 -5.86
N HIS A 191 3.39 -7.88 -5.81
CA HIS A 191 4.44 -7.96 -4.78
C HIS A 191 5.74 -8.48 -5.41
N VAL A 192 6.86 -8.36 -4.69
CA VAL A 192 8.17 -8.83 -5.12
C VAL A 192 8.97 -9.34 -3.91
N LEU A 193 9.80 -10.35 -4.12
CA LEU A 193 10.77 -10.86 -3.13
C LEU A 193 12.13 -10.18 -3.28
#